data_AF-A0A1D1ZIA6-F1
#
_entry.id   AF-A0A1D1ZIA6-F1
#
_cell.length_a   1.000
_cell.length_b   1.000
_cell.length_c   1.000
_cell.angle_alpha   90.00
_cell.angle_beta   90.00
_cell.angle_gamma   90.00
#
_symmetry.space_group_name_H-M   'P 1'
#
loop_
_entity.id
_entity.type
_entity.pdbx_description
1 polymer ?
#
loop_
_entity_poly.entity_id
_entity_poly.type
_entity_poly.pdbx_seq_one_letter_code
_entity_poly.pdbx_strand_id
1 'polypeptide(L)'
;MGKGGVEVAAASSSDEAEVVARAEEQEVMSEVHLGCPPRCCGPFVSHFTFSLPCSPVVADDVDGRHDGFLEVGRSTAGQAHCLDEDGDLVLPRRKKAYMNYNVAIQHRITSTIPDVGLQVWKAALVLADFVLHLSSTTPDFDDVTALELGAGTGIVLARVARTLFLTDRDVEILDNCAINAHLNSSMFKYHEASIHVRELDWRKSWPPSCADADEFPAEHWSKYTWTSLEIEEAEGVSLLLAADVIYSEELTDSFFSVVESLMSRGSDKVLYLALEKRYNFSLDDLDVVANGYLHFRSFLRDKEECSWHGDASSPCFVGERIDLALIPQYVCEYERGKDLEIWKITYVASRNSSST
;
A
#
# COMPACT_ATOMS: atom_id res chain seq x y z
N MET A 1 -2.77 -4.53 82.69
CA MET A 1 -3.52 -3.95 81.56
C MET A 1 -2.54 -3.27 80.63
N GLY A 2 -2.53 -3.63 79.34
CA GLY A 2 -1.99 -2.84 78.23
C GLY A 2 -0.49 -2.94 77.91
N LYS A 3 -0.08 -3.96 77.15
CA LYS A 3 1.05 -3.85 76.22
C LYS A 3 0.50 -3.28 74.90
N GLY A 4 0.93 -2.08 74.50
CA GLY A 4 0.64 -1.51 73.19
C GLY A 4 1.76 -1.85 72.22
N GLY A 5 1.49 -2.73 71.26
CA GLY A 5 2.39 -3.05 70.16
C GLY A 5 2.34 -1.98 69.08
N VAL A 6 3.50 -1.69 68.48
CA VAL A 6 3.64 -0.89 67.27
C VAL A 6 3.17 -1.76 66.10
N GLU A 7 2.09 -1.36 65.45
CA GLU A 7 1.57 -1.97 64.24
C GLU A 7 2.33 -1.35 63.05
N VAL A 8 3.26 -2.11 62.48
CA VAL A 8 3.91 -1.77 61.21
C VAL A 8 2.93 -2.20 60.12
N ALA A 9 2.32 -1.21 59.47
CA ALA A 9 1.40 -1.42 58.36
C ALA A 9 2.13 -2.16 57.22
N ALA A 10 1.69 -3.38 56.91
CA ALA A 10 2.06 -4.08 55.70
C ALA A 10 1.29 -3.44 54.53
N ALA A 11 2.02 -2.75 53.64
CA ALA A 11 1.48 -2.38 52.34
C ALA A 11 1.15 -3.66 51.56
N SER A 12 -0.05 -3.74 51.00
CA SER A 12 -0.56 -4.89 50.26
C SER A 12 0.22 -5.10 48.96
N SER A 13 0.63 -6.35 48.70
CA SER A 13 1.32 -6.77 47.47
C SER A 13 0.45 -6.70 46.20
N SER A 14 -0.74 -6.09 46.28
CA SER A 14 -1.63 -5.83 45.15
C SER A 14 -1.26 -4.56 44.41
N ASP A 15 -0.72 -3.56 45.11
CA ASP A 15 -0.51 -2.22 44.54
C ASP A 15 0.82 -2.15 43.78
N GLU A 16 1.83 -2.93 44.17
CA GLU A 16 3.04 -3.10 43.37
C GLU A 16 2.82 -3.97 42.13
N ALA A 17 1.80 -4.85 42.13
CA ALA A 17 1.44 -5.66 40.97
C ALA A 17 0.60 -4.88 39.94
N GLU A 18 -0.22 -3.92 40.38
CA GLU A 18 -0.96 -3.02 39.49
C GLU A 18 -0.08 -1.91 38.88
N VAL A 19 1.00 -1.50 39.57
CA VAL A 19 1.93 -0.49 39.05
C VAL A 19 2.90 -1.06 38.00
N VAL A 20 3.08 -2.39 37.95
CA VAL A 20 3.94 -3.08 36.97
C VAL A 20 3.16 -3.61 35.75
N ALA A 21 1.82 -3.48 35.74
CA ALA A 21 0.95 -3.97 34.67
C ALA A 21 0.43 -2.88 33.70
N ARG A 22 1.06 -1.69 33.69
CA ARG A 22 1.03 -0.80 32.53
C ARG A 22 2.37 -0.89 31.84
N ALA A 23 2.61 -1.99 31.13
CA ALA A 23 3.48 -1.90 29.97
C ALA A 23 2.80 -0.86 29.07
N GLU A 24 3.37 0.33 28.98
CA GLU A 24 3.01 1.28 27.92
C GLU A 24 3.16 0.49 26.63
N GLU A 25 2.03 0.15 25.99
CA GLU A 25 2.06 -0.48 24.68
C GLU A 25 2.88 0.45 23.79
N GLN A 26 4.02 -0.03 23.33
CA GLN A 26 4.99 0.81 22.65
C GLN A 26 4.37 1.30 21.35
N GLU A 27 3.93 2.55 21.36
CA GLU A 27 3.35 3.19 20.18
C GLU A 27 4.45 3.55 19.19
N VAL A 28 4.14 3.36 17.91
CA VAL A 28 4.95 3.78 16.77
C VAL A 28 4.24 4.89 16.01
N MET A 29 5.03 5.73 15.36
CA MET A 29 4.57 6.92 14.65
C MET A 29 5.23 6.95 13.27
N SER A 30 4.43 7.02 12.22
CA SER A 30 4.89 7.22 10.85
C SER A 30 5.54 8.60 10.68
N GLU A 31 6.36 8.78 9.64
CA GLU A 31 6.88 10.10 9.31
C GLU A 31 5.91 10.94 8.45
N VAL A 32 4.77 10.37 8.03
CA VAL A 32 3.78 11.04 7.18
C VAL A 32 2.62 11.59 8.02
N HIS A 33 2.72 12.86 8.40
CA HIS A 33 1.70 13.57 9.17
C HIS A 33 1.44 14.97 8.61
N LEU A 34 0.34 15.14 7.88
CA LEU A 34 0.03 16.39 7.19
C LEU A 34 -1.10 17.14 7.88
N GLY A 35 -0.80 18.31 8.46
CA GLY A 35 -1.81 19.15 9.08
C GLY A 35 -2.39 18.58 10.38
N CYS A 36 -1.81 17.52 10.93
CA CYS A 36 -2.27 16.87 12.14
C CYS A 36 -2.06 17.77 13.38
N PRO A 37 -3.10 18.08 14.17
CA PRO A 37 -2.94 18.88 15.38
C PRO A 37 -2.18 18.09 16.46
N PRO A 38 -1.37 18.77 17.29
CA PRO A 38 -0.64 18.12 18.37
C PRO A 38 -1.60 17.44 19.35
N ARG A 39 -1.26 16.22 19.80
CA ARG A 39 -2.04 15.41 20.74
C ARG A 39 -3.39 14.88 20.20
N CYS A 40 -3.56 14.80 18.90
CA CYS A 40 -4.69 14.06 18.34
C CYS A 40 -4.47 12.55 18.54
N CYS A 41 -5.39 11.89 19.25
CA CYS A 41 -5.36 10.45 19.51
C CYS A 41 -6.42 9.68 18.71
N GLY A 42 -7.17 10.38 17.84
CA GLY A 42 -8.23 9.80 17.02
C GLY A 42 -7.88 9.77 15.53
N PRO A 43 -8.77 9.21 14.69
CA PRO A 43 -8.61 9.29 13.25
C PRO A 43 -8.58 10.75 12.78
N PHE A 44 -7.68 11.06 11.85
CA PHE A 44 -7.49 12.35 11.25
C PHE A 44 -7.45 12.22 9.72
N VAL A 45 -7.99 13.20 9.01
CA VAL A 45 -8.01 13.20 7.54
C VAL A 45 -6.94 14.14 7.00
N SER A 46 -5.88 13.56 6.44
CA SER A 46 -4.86 14.28 5.68
C SER A 46 -5.25 14.37 4.21
N HIS A 47 -4.83 15.45 3.56
CA HIS A 47 -5.09 15.69 2.14
C HIS A 47 -3.78 15.65 1.37
N PHE A 48 -3.72 14.82 0.34
CA PHE A 48 -2.58 14.67 -0.55
C PHE A 48 -2.99 15.16 -1.95
N THR A 49 -2.06 15.73 -2.70
CA THR A 49 -2.31 16.23 -4.04
C THR A 49 -1.34 15.62 -5.04
N PHE A 50 -1.85 15.37 -6.25
CA PHE A 50 -1.01 14.94 -7.36
C PHE A 50 -1.51 15.48 -8.70
N SER A 51 -0.61 15.59 -9.67
CA SER A 51 -0.88 16.11 -11.02
C SER A 51 -0.65 15.04 -12.08
N LEU A 52 -1.65 14.77 -12.92
CA LEU A 52 -1.47 13.92 -14.10
C LEU A 52 -1.54 14.73 -15.40
N PRO A 53 -0.72 14.41 -16.42
CA PRO A 53 -0.83 15.04 -17.73
C PRO A 53 -2.17 14.69 -18.39
N CYS A 54 -2.88 15.68 -18.93
CA CYS A 54 -4.10 15.45 -19.71
C CYS A 54 -3.80 14.67 -21.00
N SER A 55 -4.63 13.67 -21.30
CA SER A 55 -4.70 13.09 -22.64
C SER A 55 -5.21 14.15 -23.64
N PRO A 56 -4.62 14.26 -24.84
CA PRO A 56 -5.01 15.27 -25.83
C PRO A 56 -6.48 15.18 -26.29
N VAL A 57 -7.17 14.07 -26.02
CA VAL A 57 -8.58 13.86 -26.40
C VAL A 57 -9.55 14.66 -25.53
N VAL A 58 -9.19 14.98 -24.28
CA VAL A 58 -10.08 15.66 -23.32
C VAL A 58 -10.05 17.18 -23.49
N ALA A 59 -9.09 17.73 -24.26
CA ALA A 59 -8.95 19.16 -24.42
C ALA A 59 -10.04 19.81 -25.30
N ASP A 60 -10.72 19.04 -26.15
CA ASP A 60 -11.71 19.54 -27.11
C ASP A 60 -13.18 19.36 -26.67
N ASP A 61 -13.45 18.58 -25.61
CA ASP A 61 -14.82 18.27 -25.12
C ASP A 61 -15.19 18.99 -23.79
N VAL A 62 -14.43 20.00 -23.37
CA VAL A 62 -14.75 20.79 -22.16
C VAL A 62 -15.81 21.86 -22.45
N ASP A 63 -17.00 21.42 -22.82
CA ASP A 63 -18.24 22.21 -22.71
C ASP A 63 -19.38 21.30 -22.22
N GLY A 64 -19.28 20.82 -20.98
CA GLY A 64 -20.35 20.01 -20.40
C GLY A 64 -20.03 19.28 -19.10
N ARG A 65 -20.21 19.98 -17.97
CA ARG A 65 -20.54 19.41 -16.65
C ARG A 65 -19.60 18.33 -16.10
N HIS A 66 -18.51 18.73 -15.43
CA HIS A 66 -17.90 17.93 -14.37
C HIS A 66 -17.74 18.82 -13.13
N ASP A 67 -18.38 18.44 -12.03
CA ASP A 67 -18.39 19.13 -10.74
C ASP A 67 -17.12 18.77 -9.94
N GLY A 68 -15.97 19.11 -10.52
CA GLY A 68 -14.66 19.06 -9.87
C GLY A 68 -14.00 20.43 -10.05
N PHE A 69 -13.34 20.92 -9.00
CA PHE A 69 -12.71 22.25 -8.94
C PHE A 69 -11.63 22.39 -10.05
N LEU A 70 -12.06 22.79 -11.24
CA LEU A 70 -11.22 22.98 -12.43
C LEU A 70 -10.52 24.34 -12.36
N GLU A 71 -9.35 24.41 -11.71
CA GLU A 71 -8.41 25.51 -11.99
C GLU A 71 -7.67 25.22 -13.30
N VAL A 72 -8.36 25.46 -14.42
CA VAL A 72 -7.66 25.66 -15.69
C VAL A 72 -7.06 27.06 -15.64
N GLY A 73 -5.74 27.15 -15.45
CA GLY A 73 -4.98 28.40 -15.55
C GLY A 73 -5.03 28.98 -16.96
N ARG A 74 -6.17 29.57 -17.35
CA ARG A 74 -6.36 30.30 -18.61
C ARG A 74 -5.75 31.69 -18.44
N SER A 75 -4.49 31.85 -18.82
CA SER A 75 -3.91 33.18 -19.07
C SER A 75 -4.67 33.81 -20.26
N THR A 76 -5.63 34.67 -19.95
CA THR A 76 -6.19 35.62 -20.90
C THR A 76 -5.26 36.82 -20.97
N ALA A 77 -4.39 36.85 -21.98
CA ALA A 77 -3.61 38.04 -22.31
C ALA A 77 -3.59 38.21 -23.83
N GLY A 78 -3.94 39.42 -24.30
CA GLY A 78 -3.89 39.79 -25.70
C GLY A 78 -2.55 39.45 -26.32
N GLN A 79 -2.58 38.79 -27.48
CA GLN A 79 -1.37 38.32 -28.18
C GLN A 79 -0.52 39.50 -28.66
N ALA A 80 0.51 39.84 -27.89
CA ALA A 80 1.71 40.45 -28.42
C ALA A 80 2.59 39.32 -28.97
N HIS A 81 2.76 39.27 -30.29
CA HIS A 81 3.64 38.30 -30.93
C HIS A 81 5.10 38.73 -30.70
N CYS A 82 5.90 37.88 -30.04
CA CYS A 82 7.35 38.03 -29.94
C CYS A 82 8.03 37.25 -31.07
N LEU A 83 9.04 37.86 -31.68
CA LEU A 83 9.93 37.24 -32.66
C LEU A 83 11.29 36.99 -32.00
N ASP A 84 12.00 35.94 -32.42
CA ASP A 84 13.37 35.68 -31.97
C ASP A 84 14.40 36.46 -32.81
N GLU A 85 15.69 36.21 -32.55
CA GLU A 85 16.81 36.89 -33.23
C GLU A 85 16.87 36.61 -34.74
N ASP A 86 16.27 35.51 -35.19
CA ASP A 86 16.20 35.11 -36.60
C ASP A 86 14.91 35.60 -37.28
N GLY A 87 14.02 36.25 -36.53
CA GLY A 87 12.74 36.79 -37.01
C GLY A 87 11.62 35.76 -37.07
N ASP A 88 11.81 34.58 -36.44
CA ASP A 88 10.80 33.55 -36.35
C ASP A 88 9.81 33.84 -35.22
N LEU A 89 8.57 33.42 -35.42
CA LEU A 89 7.51 33.61 -34.43
C LEU A 89 7.76 32.71 -33.21
N VAL A 90 8.04 33.31 -32.05
CA VAL A 90 8.19 32.58 -30.79
C VAL A 90 6.80 32.14 -30.34
N LEU A 91 6.43 30.93 -30.74
CA LEU A 91 5.22 30.29 -30.25
C LEU A 91 5.43 29.91 -28.78
N PRO A 92 4.56 30.36 -27.85
CA PRO A 92 4.59 29.81 -26.50
C PRO A 92 4.36 28.30 -26.62
N ARG A 93 5.34 27.49 -26.18
CA ARG A 93 5.17 26.04 -26.09
C ARG A 93 3.84 25.78 -25.38
N ARG A 94 2.94 25.01 -26.00
CA ARG A 94 1.72 24.54 -25.33
C ARG A 94 2.15 23.92 -24.01
N LYS A 95 1.83 24.57 -22.89
CA LYS A 95 1.98 23.96 -21.58
C LYS A 95 1.10 22.72 -21.59
N LYS A 96 1.68 21.54 -21.33
CA LYS A 96 0.88 20.33 -21.13
C LYS A 96 -0.16 20.68 -20.06
N ALA A 97 -1.44 20.49 -20.37
CA ALA A 97 -2.47 20.66 -19.37
C ALA A 97 -2.29 19.53 -18.34
N TYR A 98 -2.31 19.88 -17.05
CA TYR A 98 -2.25 18.93 -15.95
C TYR A 98 -3.58 19.00 -15.21
N MET A 99 -4.09 17.83 -14.82
CA MET A 99 -5.24 17.69 -13.94
C MET A 99 -4.72 17.47 -12.52
N ASN A 100 -5.12 18.36 -11.61
CA ASN A 100 -4.83 18.24 -10.19
C ASN A 100 -5.90 17.38 -9.52
N TYR A 101 -5.44 16.44 -8.69
CA TYR A 101 -6.29 15.60 -7.87
C TYR A 101 -5.99 15.84 -6.41
N ASN A 102 -7.01 15.71 -5.58
CA ASN A 102 -6.92 15.77 -4.13
C ASN A 102 -7.42 14.44 -3.56
N VAL A 103 -6.63 13.82 -2.69
CA VAL A 103 -6.92 12.55 -2.04
C VAL A 103 -7.08 12.82 -0.55
N ALA A 104 -8.24 12.48 -0.01
CA ALA A 104 -8.50 12.56 1.41
C ALA A 104 -8.26 11.18 2.04
N ILE A 105 -7.33 11.08 2.97
CA ILE A 105 -6.99 9.82 3.65
C ILE A 105 -7.20 9.99 5.13
N GLN A 106 -8.13 9.23 5.69
CA GLN A 106 -8.29 9.02 7.12
C GLN A 106 -7.23 8.04 7.63
N HIS A 107 -6.49 8.46 8.65
CA HIS A 107 -5.44 7.67 9.28
C HIS A 107 -5.28 8.04 10.76
N ARG A 108 -4.54 7.22 11.52
CA ARG A 108 -4.04 7.56 12.85
C ARG A 108 -2.62 8.12 12.74
N ILE A 109 -2.22 8.89 13.76
CA ILE A 109 -0.86 9.47 13.87
C ILE A 109 0.06 8.48 14.58
N THR A 110 -0.42 7.90 15.68
CA THR A 110 0.27 6.85 16.42
C THR A 110 -0.60 5.61 16.48
N SER A 111 0.05 4.46 16.62
CA SER A 111 -0.62 3.18 16.83
C SER A 111 0.33 2.20 17.50
N THR A 112 -0.21 1.11 18.03
CA THR A 112 0.60 -0.06 18.37
C THR A 112 1.11 -0.75 17.10
N ILE A 113 2.02 -1.71 17.25
CA ILE A 113 2.55 -2.49 16.11
C ILE A 113 1.45 -3.28 15.37
N PRO A 114 0.49 -3.93 16.03
CA PRO A 114 -0.64 -4.58 15.34
C PRO A 114 -1.47 -3.60 14.49
N ASP A 115 -1.61 -2.36 14.94
CA ASP A 115 -2.50 -1.37 14.33
C ASP A 115 -1.81 -0.44 13.31
N VAL A 116 -0.58 -0.74 12.89
CA VAL A 116 0.18 0.12 11.95
C VAL A 116 -0.49 0.30 10.59
N GLY A 117 -1.41 -0.59 10.21
CA GLY A 117 -2.22 -0.43 9.00
C GLY A 117 -3.15 0.78 9.04
N LEU A 118 -3.38 1.38 10.21
CA LEU A 118 -4.13 2.65 10.34
C LEU A 118 -3.29 3.88 10.02
N GLN A 119 -1.97 3.74 9.82
CA GLN A 119 -1.07 4.85 9.49
C GLN A 119 -0.75 4.89 7.99
N VAL A 120 -0.32 6.06 7.52
CA VAL A 120 0.18 6.24 6.14
C VAL A 120 1.69 6.05 6.13
N TRP A 121 2.21 5.15 5.30
CA TRP A 121 3.64 4.88 5.19
C TRP A 121 4.24 5.44 3.90
N LYS A 122 5.50 5.90 3.93
CA LYS A 122 6.18 6.47 2.76
C LYS A 122 6.23 5.50 1.58
N ALA A 123 6.44 4.21 1.85
CA ALA A 123 6.43 3.18 0.81
C ALA A 123 5.09 3.07 0.09
N ALA A 124 3.96 3.32 0.77
CA ALA A 124 2.64 3.37 0.12
C ALA A 124 2.51 4.56 -0.84
N LEU A 125 3.05 5.73 -0.47
CA LEU A 125 3.08 6.91 -1.34
C LEU A 125 4.01 6.72 -2.56
N VAL A 126 5.15 6.05 -2.37
CA VAL A 126 6.06 5.67 -3.47
C VAL A 126 5.39 4.66 -4.41
N LEU A 127 4.65 3.69 -3.88
CA LEU A 127 3.89 2.75 -4.70
C LEU A 127 2.77 3.46 -5.47
N ALA A 128 2.08 4.42 -4.86
CA ALA A 128 1.08 5.24 -5.52
C ALA A 128 1.68 6.05 -6.69
N ASP A 129 2.81 6.72 -6.49
CA ASP A 129 3.53 7.41 -7.57
C ASP A 129 3.86 6.47 -8.73
N PHE A 130 4.34 5.27 -8.41
CA PHE A 130 4.69 4.26 -9.40
C PHE A 130 3.48 3.79 -10.20
N VAL A 131 2.36 3.49 -9.55
CA VAL A 131 1.15 3.05 -10.24
C VAL A 131 0.52 4.18 -11.06
N LEU A 132 0.55 5.42 -10.57
CA LEU A 132 0.16 6.60 -11.35
C LEU A 132 1.05 6.78 -12.58
N HIS A 133 2.36 6.55 -12.45
CA HIS A 133 3.29 6.60 -13.55
C HIS A 133 2.98 5.56 -14.61
N LEU A 134 2.83 4.30 -14.21
CA LEU A 134 2.51 3.20 -15.12
C LEU A 134 1.18 3.42 -15.83
N SER A 135 0.14 3.83 -15.10
CA SER A 135 -1.15 4.17 -15.69
C SER A 135 -1.06 5.27 -16.76
N SER A 136 -0.14 6.23 -16.59
CA SER A 136 0.03 7.34 -17.55
C SER A 136 0.96 7.02 -18.74
N THR A 137 1.76 5.96 -18.66
CA THR A 137 2.83 5.67 -19.62
C THR A 137 2.70 4.31 -20.32
N THR A 138 1.95 3.38 -19.74
CA THR A 138 1.80 2.01 -20.26
C THR A 138 0.32 1.67 -20.45
N PRO A 139 -0.10 1.26 -21.66
CA PRO A 139 -1.48 0.84 -21.91
C PRO A 139 -1.84 -0.47 -21.19
N ASP A 140 -0.84 -1.28 -20.81
CA ASP A 140 -1.04 -2.52 -20.05
C ASP A 140 -1.62 -2.28 -18.65
N PHE A 141 -1.64 -1.03 -18.19
CA PHE A 141 -2.25 -0.60 -16.93
C PHE A 141 -3.65 0.00 -17.07
N ASP A 142 -4.24 -0.04 -18.28
CA ASP A 142 -5.65 0.27 -18.49
C ASP A 142 -6.53 -0.94 -18.13
N ASP A 143 -7.67 -0.68 -17.46
CA ASP A 143 -8.69 -1.67 -17.08
C ASP A 143 -8.21 -2.82 -16.17
N VAL A 144 -7.14 -2.58 -15.40
CA VAL A 144 -6.51 -3.58 -14.55
C VAL A 144 -7.44 -4.05 -13.42
N THR A 145 -7.42 -5.35 -13.19
CA THR A 145 -7.92 -6.00 -11.97
C THR A 145 -6.71 -6.30 -11.06
N ALA A 146 -6.71 -5.75 -9.85
CA ALA A 146 -5.57 -5.86 -8.93
C ALA A 146 -5.99 -6.33 -7.53
N LEU A 147 -5.04 -6.91 -6.81
CA LEU A 147 -5.16 -7.32 -5.41
C LEU A 147 -4.02 -6.68 -4.60
N GLU A 148 -4.37 -5.84 -3.64
CA GLU A 148 -3.43 -5.25 -2.68
C GLU A 148 -3.40 -6.07 -1.39
N LEU A 149 -2.21 -6.50 -1.01
CA LEU A 149 -1.91 -7.28 0.19
C LEU A 149 -1.40 -6.34 1.29
N GLY A 150 -2.11 -6.27 2.41
CA GLY A 150 -1.75 -5.38 3.52
C GLY A 150 -2.00 -3.91 3.15
N ALA A 151 -3.21 -3.64 2.68
CA ALA A 151 -3.59 -2.35 2.11
C ALA A 151 -3.57 -1.21 3.15
N GLY A 152 -3.73 -1.51 4.45
CA GLY A 152 -3.76 -0.52 5.50
C GLY A 152 -4.81 0.57 5.25
N THR A 153 -4.34 1.78 4.93
CA THR A 153 -5.19 2.94 4.64
C THR A 153 -5.77 2.96 3.21
N GLY A 154 -5.34 2.09 2.29
CA GLY A 154 -5.92 1.96 0.94
C GLY A 154 -5.55 3.09 -0.03
N ILE A 155 -4.30 3.55 0.01
CA ILE A 155 -3.83 4.78 -0.65
C ILE A 155 -3.74 4.61 -2.19
N VAL A 156 -4.70 5.25 -2.88
CA VAL A 156 -4.65 5.75 -4.27
C VAL A 156 -4.64 4.73 -5.41
N LEU A 157 -4.49 3.43 -5.16
CA LEU A 157 -4.59 2.40 -6.20
C LEU A 157 -5.98 2.31 -6.84
N ALA A 158 -7.02 2.66 -6.06
CA ALA A 158 -8.42 2.67 -6.48
C ALA A 158 -8.70 3.55 -7.72
N ARG A 159 -7.85 4.55 -8.02
CA ARG A 159 -8.09 5.38 -9.21
C ARG A 159 -7.76 4.66 -10.51
N VAL A 160 -6.75 3.78 -10.50
CA VAL A 160 -6.19 3.21 -11.72
C VAL A 160 -6.86 1.90 -12.10
N ALA A 161 -7.28 1.12 -11.11
CA ALA A 161 -7.89 -0.18 -11.32
C ALA A 161 -9.38 -0.09 -11.68
N ARG A 162 -9.84 -1.00 -12.55
CA ARG A 162 -11.26 -1.23 -12.82
C ARG A 162 -11.90 -2.06 -11.71
N THR A 163 -11.16 -3.06 -11.23
CA THR A 163 -11.54 -3.87 -10.07
C THR A 163 -10.34 -3.95 -9.12
N LEU A 164 -10.56 -3.67 -7.84
CA LEU A 164 -9.51 -3.67 -6.84
C LEU A 164 -9.96 -4.40 -5.59
N PHE A 165 -9.18 -5.41 -5.21
CA PHE A 165 -9.32 -6.07 -3.91
C PHE A 165 -8.32 -5.45 -2.95
N LEU A 166 -8.81 -4.79 -1.91
CA LEU A 166 -8.02 -4.22 -0.82
C LEU A 166 -8.09 -5.19 0.35
N THR A 167 -6.95 -5.76 0.76
CA THR A 167 -6.93 -6.77 1.80
C THR A 167 -6.07 -6.39 2.98
N ASP A 168 -6.57 -6.71 4.16
CA ASP A 168 -5.88 -6.55 5.44
C ASP A 168 -6.47 -7.56 6.44
N ARG A 169 -5.91 -7.65 7.65
CA ARG A 169 -6.34 -8.63 8.65
C ARG A 169 -7.43 -8.08 9.56
N ASP A 170 -7.21 -6.91 10.13
CA ASP A 170 -8.01 -6.45 11.27
C ASP A 170 -9.22 -5.62 10.83
N VAL A 171 -10.37 -5.89 11.44
CA VAL A 171 -11.65 -5.26 11.08
C VAL A 171 -11.56 -3.73 11.17
N GLU A 172 -10.88 -3.18 12.17
CA GLU A 172 -10.72 -1.71 12.26
C GLU A 172 -9.91 -1.12 11.10
N ILE A 173 -8.86 -1.82 10.64
CA ILE A 173 -8.08 -1.41 9.47
C ILE A 173 -8.93 -1.48 8.21
N LEU A 174 -9.68 -2.56 8.04
CA LEU A 174 -10.61 -2.76 6.91
C LEU A 174 -11.75 -1.73 6.91
N ASP A 175 -12.27 -1.34 8.09
CA ASP A 175 -13.23 -0.24 8.25
C ASP A 175 -12.65 1.08 7.76
N ASN A 176 -11.44 1.41 8.20
CA ASN A 176 -10.75 2.63 7.78
C ASN A 176 -10.43 2.62 6.28
N CYS A 177 -10.00 1.48 5.74
CA CYS A 177 -9.74 1.28 4.32
C CYS A 177 -11.01 1.50 3.47
N ALA A 178 -12.16 0.95 3.91
CA ALA A 178 -13.45 1.16 3.24
C ALA A 178 -13.91 2.64 3.28
N ILE A 179 -13.67 3.33 4.41
CA ILE A 179 -13.93 4.77 4.52
C ILE A 179 -13.07 5.53 3.51
N ASN A 180 -11.78 5.24 3.42
CA ASN A 180 -10.87 5.90 2.48
C ASN A 180 -11.24 5.63 1.02
N ALA A 181 -11.65 4.41 0.67
CA ALA A 181 -12.18 4.11 -0.65
C ALA A 181 -13.43 4.97 -0.94
N HIS A 182 -14.36 5.08 0.01
CA HIS A 182 -15.56 5.89 -0.16
C HIS A 182 -15.28 7.38 -0.31
N LEU A 183 -14.40 7.94 0.53
CA LEU A 183 -13.98 9.36 0.51
C LEU A 183 -13.43 9.78 -0.87
N ASN A 184 -12.79 8.85 -1.58
CA ASN A 184 -12.13 9.09 -2.85
C ASN A 184 -12.93 8.54 -4.05
N SER A 185 -14.19 8.17 -3.87
CA SER A 185 -14.99 7.58 -4.95
C SER A 185 -15.19 8.49 -6.17
N SER A 186 -15.22 9.81 -5.97
CA SER A 186 -15.34 10.81 -7.04
C SER A 186 -14.09 10.90 -7.93
N MET A 187 -12.94 10.43 -7.46
CA MET A 187 -11.70 10.43 -8.23
C MET A 187 -11.43 9.11 -8.93
N PHE A 188 -12.33 8.13 -8.95
CA PHE A 188 -12.08 6.89 -9.70
C PHE A 188 -12.11 7.14 -11.21
N LYS A 189 -11.24 6.45 -11.96
CA LYS A 189 -11.20 6.57 -13.42
C LYS A 189 -12.46 5.97 -14.06
N TYR A 190 -13.01 4.94 -13.42
CA TYR A 190 -14.19 4.21 -13.89
C TYR A 190 -15.39 4.51 -13.01
N HIS A 191 -16.50 4.90 -13.63
CA HIS A 191 -17.77 5.14 -12.92
C HIS A 191 -18.34 3.86 -12.30
N GLU A 192 -17.96 2.69 -12.81
CA GLU A 192 -18.32 1.35 -12.32
C GLU A 192 -17.13 0.64 -11.67
N ALA A 193 -16.16 1.38 -11.10
CA ALA A 193 -15.03 0.75 -10.41
C ALA A 193 -15.52 -0.14 -9.25
N SER A 194 -15.13 -1.40 -9.26
CA SER A 194 -15.50 -2.37 -8.22
C SER A 194 -14.39 -2.46 -7.19
N ILE A 195 -14.62 -1.90 -6.00
CA ILE A 195 -13.68 -1.98 -4.88
C ILE A 195 -14.22 -2.94 -3.82
N HIS A 196 -13.45 -3.99 -3.56
CA HIS A 196 -13.77 -5.02 -2.59
C HIS A 196 -12.76 -4.94 -1.45
N VAL A 197 -13.23 -4.59 -0.26
CA VAL A 197 -12.42 -4.64 0.96
C VAL A 197 -12.64 -5.99 1.62
N ARG A 198 -11.61 -6.81 1.81
CA ARG A 198 -11.75 -8.20 2.29
C ARG A 198 -10.68 -8.59 3.30
N GLU A 199 -11.02 -9.47 4.23
CA GLU A 199 -10.08 -9.98 5.22
C GLU A 199 -9.10 -10.96 4.58
N LEU A 200 -7.80 -10.74 4.73
CA LEU A 200 -6.78 -11.71 4.37
C LEU A 200 -5.74 -11.83 5.49
N ASP A 201 -5.85 -12.91 6.26
CA ASP A 201 -4.87 -13.26 7.27
C ASP A 201 -3.78 -14.16 6.67
N TRP A 202 -2.57 -13.61 6.51
CA TRP A 202 -1.46 -14.37 5.90
C TRP A 202 -1.03 -15.60 6.70
N ARG A 203 -1.39 -15.69 7.98
CA ARG A 203 -1.11 -16.89 8.79
C ARG A 203 -2.01 -18.07 8.44
N LYS A 204 -3.06 -17.84 7.65
CA LYS A 204 -3.96 -18.86 7.11
C LYS A 204 -3.60 -19.16 5.66
N SER A 205 -3.91 -20.36 5.19
CA SER A 205 -3.68 -20.74 3.80
C SER A 205 -4.65 -20.02 2.85
N TRP A 206 -4.17 -19.62 1.67
CA TRP A 206 -5.02 -19.25 0.54
C TRP A 206 -5.56 -20.53 -0.16
N PRO A 207 -6.84 -20.58 -0.60
CA PRO A 207 -7.87 -19.53 -0.51
C PRO A 207 -8.53 -19.45 0.89
N PRO A 208 -9.07 -18.26 1.27
CA PRO A 208 -9.79 -18.08 2.52
C PRO A 208 -11.14 -18.79 2.51
N SER A 209 -11.72 -18.98 3.70
CA SER A 209 -13.10 -19.46 3.85
C SER A 209 -14.08 -18.47 3.21
N CYS A 210 -15.03 -18.99 2.44
CA CYS A 210 -16.05 -18.18 1.79
C CYS A 210 -17.37 -18.18 2.56
N ALA A 211 -18.09 -17.08 2.40
CA ALA A 211 -19.46 -16.89 2.82
C ALA A 211 -20.35 -17.99 2.22
N ASP A 212 -20.39 -18.12 0.90
CA ASP A 212 -21.38 -19.00 0.24
C ASP A 212 -21.15 -20.51 0.44
N ALA A 213 -20.20 -20.94 1.27
CA ALA A 213 -20.07 -22.32 1.71
C ALA A 213 -21.11 -22.65 2.79
N ASP A 214 -21.94 -23.66 2.55
CA ASP A 214 -23.03 -24.15 3.43
C ASP A 214 -22.61 -24.63 4.84
N GLU A 215 -21.36 -24.40 5.26
CA GLU A 215 -20.72 -25.03 6.41
C GLU A 215 -20.77 -24.22 7.71
N PHE A 216 -21.11 -22.92 7.68
CA PHE A 216 -21.12 -22.08 8.89
C PHE A 216 -22.37 -21.18 9.04
N PRO A 217 -22.94 -21.06 10.25
CA PRO A 217 -24.04 -20.14 10.51
C PRO A 217 -23.61 -18.68 10.32
N ALA A 218 -24.49 -17.87 9.71
CA ALA A 218 -24.25 -16.48 9.28
C ALA A 218 -23.80 -15.52 10.40
N GLU A 219 -23.96 -15.92 11.66
CA GLU A 219 -23.59 -15.19 12.87
C GLU A 219 -22.07 -15.13 13.14
N HIS A 220 -21.26 -15.88 12.38
CA HIS A 220 -19.79 -15.82 12.43
C HIS A 220 -19.14 -15.04 11.28
N TRP A 221 -19.93 -14.50 10.35
CA TRP A 221 -19.36 -13.89 9.15
C TRP A 221 -19.08 -12.41 9.39
N SER A 222 -17.85 -11.99 9.09
CA SER A 222 -17.51 -10.58 9.06
C SER A 222 -18.06 -9.98 7.76
N LYS A 223 -18.31 -8.66 7.75
CA LYS A 223 -18.65 -7.92 6.50
C LYS A 223 -17.54 -7.97 5.44
N TYR A 224 -16.37 -8.50 5.81
CA TYR A 224 -15.17 -8.61 4.98
C TYR A 224 -14.86 -10.05 4.57
N THR A 225 -15.76 -11.00 4.87
CA THR A 225 -15.67 -12.37 4.37
C THR A 225 -15.77 -12.39 2.84
N TRP A 226 -15.00 -13.27 2.22
CA TRP A 226 -14.98 -13.47 0.77
C TRP A 226 -16.20 -14.24 0.28
N THR A 227 -16.66 -13.95 -0.93
CA THR A 227 -17.55 -14.86 -1.68
C THR A 227 -16.74 -15.77 -2.60
N SER A 228 -17.32 -16.90 -3.01
CA SER A 228 -16.62 -17.83 -3.92
C SER A 228 -16.30 -17.17 -5.27
N LEU A 229 -17.18 -16.29 -5.75
CA LEU A 229 -16.97 -15.53 -6.99
C LEU A 229 -15.79 -14.54 -6.86
N GLU A 230 -15.70 -13.84 -5.72
CA GLU A 230 -14.60 -12.90 -5.48
C GLU A 230 -13.24 -13.61 -5.36
N ILE A 231 -13.21 -14.84 -4.82
CA ILE A 231 -11.98 -15.65 -4.80
C ILE A 231 -11.57 -16.01 -6.22
N GLU A 232 -12.49 -16.45 -7.08
CA GLU A 232 -12.21 -16.76 -8.49
C GLU A 232 -11.69 -15.52 -9.24
N GLU A 233 -12.31 -14.36 -9.02
CA GLU A 233 -11.85 -13.08 -9.59
C GLU A 233 -10.48 -12.67 -9.07
N ALA A 234 -10.23 -12.85 -7.76
CA ALA A 234 -8.93 -12.57 -7.13
C ALA A 234 -7.83 -13.51 -7.63
N GLU A 235 -8.12 -14.79 -7.86
CA GLU A 235 -7.20 -15.72 -8.52
C GLU A 235 -6.98 -15.35 -10.01
N GLY A 236 -7.90 -14.62 -10.62
CA GLY A 236 -7.77 -14.11 -11.99
C GLY A 236 -6.90 -12.85 -12.15
N VAL A 237 -6.54 -12.15 -11.07
CA VAL A 237 -5.77 -10.88 -11.15
C VAL A 237 -4.39 -11.08 -11.74
N SER A 238 -3.93 -10.15 -12.58
CA SER A 238 -2.56 -10.14 -13.10
C SER A 238 -1.59 -9.29 -12.26
N LEU A 239 -2.14 -8.41 -11.40
CA LEU A 239 -1.37 -7.44 -10.63
C LEU A 239 -1.59 -7.63 -9.13
N LEU A 240 -0.51 -7.89 -8.41
CA LEU A 240 -0.44 -7.86 -6.96
C LEU A 240 0.33 -6.62 -6.51
N LEU A 241 -0.11 -6.02 -5.41
CA LEU A 241 0.49 -4.81 -4.86
C LEU A 241 0.70 -5.00 -3.36
N ALA A 242 1.79 -4.48 -2.82
CA ALA A 242 2.03 -4.46 -1.37
C ALA A 242 2.94 -3.29 -1.02
N ALA A 243 2.64 -2.59 0.08
CA ALA A 243 3.44 -1.46 0.54
C ALA A 243 3.74 -1.58 2.03
N ASP A 244 5.02 -1.50 2.37
CA ASP A 244 5.54 -1.50 3.75
C ASP A 244 5.14 -2.71 4.62
N VAL A 245 4.91 -3.85 3.99
CA VAL A 245 4.49 -5.10 4.64
C VAL A 245 5.64 -5.90 5.29
N ILE A 246 6.88 -5.43 5.15
CA ILE A 246 8.09 -6.10 5.64
C ILE A 246 8.57 -5.45 6.94
N TYR A 247 8.02 -5.91 8.07
CA TYR A 247 8.37 -5.39 9.40
C TYR A 247 8.50 -6.46 10.49
N SER A 248 8.20 -7.72 10.18
CA SER A 248 8.35 -8.88 11.05
C SER A 248 8.72 -10.09 10.20
N GLU A 249 9.73 -10.86 10.63
CA GLU A 249 10.23 -12.02 9.88
C GLU A 249 9.16 -13.12 9.77
N GLU A 250 8.48 -13.46 10.86
CA GLU A 250 7.38 -14.44 10.86
C GLU A 250 6.22 -14.04 9.94
N LEU A 251 5.88 -12.73 9.92
CA LEU A 251 4.87 -12.22 8.98
C LEU A 251 5.37 -12.23 7.55
N THR A 252 6.66 -12.00 7.33
CA THR A 252 7.27 -12.06 5.99
C THR A 252 7.22 -13.49 5.44
N ASP A 253 7.49 -14.50 6.28
CA ASP A 253 7.34 -15.92 5.90
C ASP A 253 5.90 -16.23 5.48
N SER A 254 4.94 -15.79 6.30
CA SER A 254 3.51 -15.97 6.07
C SER A 254 3.07 -15.26 4.78
N PHE A 255 3.55 -14.03 4.57
CA PHE A 255 3.30 -13.23 3.37
C PHE A 255 3.77 -13.96 2.11
N PHE A 256 5.01 -14.44 2.07
CA PHE A 256 5.53 -15.12 0.88
C PHE A 256 4.87 -16.48 0.63
N SER A 257 4.43 -17.19 1.66
CA SER A 257 3.60 -18.40 1.52
C SER A 257 2.25 -18.12 0.82
N VAL A 258 1.59 -17.03 1.20
CA VAL A 258 0.36 -16.58 0.53
C VAL A 258 0.63 -16.08 -0.88
N VAL A 259 1.69 -15.31 -1.10
CA VAL A 259 2.08 -14.83 -2.43
C VAL A 259 2.40 -16.00 -3.36
N GLU A 260 3.09 -17.03 -2.89
CA GLU A 260 3.33 -18.26 -3.67
C GLU A 260 2.01 -18.94 -4.05
N SER A 261 1.10 -19.07 -3.09
CA SER A 261 -0.22 -19.68 -3.32
C SER A 261 -1.06 -18.89 -4.33
N LEU A 262 -1.02 -17.55 -4.26
CA LEU A 262 -1.70 -16.67 -5.21
C LEU A 262 -1.06 -16.73 -6.60
N MET A 263 0.26 -16.59 -6.69
CA MET A 263 0.98 -16.55 -7.96
C MET A 263 1.05 -17.89 -8.69
N SER A 264 0.84 -19.01 -7.99
CA SER A 264 0.75 -20.35 -8.59
C SER A 264 -0.62 -20.70 -9.16
N ARG A 265 -1.61 -19.79 -9.03
CA ARG A 265 -3.01 -20.02 -9.40
C ARG A 265 -3.54 -18.97 -10.37
N GLY A 266 -4.49 -19.40 -11.21
CA GLY A 266 -5.18 -18.56 -12.17
C GLY A 266 -4.25 -18.02 -13.26
N SER A 267 -4.18 -16.70 -13.38
CA SER A 267 -3.36 -16.00 -14.38
C SER A 267 -1.92 -15.76 -13.91
N ASP A 268 -1.00 -15.54 -14.87
CA ASP A 268 0.36 -15.06 -14.58
C ASP A 268 0.29 -13.71 -13.85
N LYS A 269 0.94 -13.64 -12.68
CA LYS A 269 0.92 -12.46 -11.81
C LYS A 269 2.27 -11.80 -11.69
N VAL A 270 2.24 -10.48 -11.51
CA VAL A 270 3.39 -9.69 -11.05
C VAL A 270 3.05 -9.02 -9.74
N LEU A 271 3.95 -9.10 -8.77
CA LEU A 271 3.87 -8.32 -7.54
C LEU A 271 4.79 -7.11 -7.64
N TYR A 272 4.24 -5.92 -7.38
CA TYR A 272 5.05 -4.76 -7.06
C TYR A 272 5.00 -4.52 -5.55
N LEU A 273 6.15 -4.65 -4.91
CA LEU A 273 6.32 -4.48 -3.48
C LEU A 273 7.17 -3.23 -3.23
N ALA A 274 6.60 -2.24 -2.56
CA ALA A 274 7.32 -1.07 -2.07
C ALA A 274 7.66 -1.25 -0.60
N LEU A 275 8.86 -0.87 -0.18
CA LEU A 275 9.30 -0.96 1.22
C LEU A 275 10.29 0.15 1.56
N GLU A 276 10.38 0.50 2.84
CA GLU A 276 11.45 1.33 3.39
C GLU A 276 12.38 0.45 4.25
N LYS A 277 13.70 0.53 4.03
CA LYS A 277 14.64 -0.24 4.86
C LYS A 277 14.67 0.33 6.27
N ARG A 278 14.31 -0.50 7.25
CA ARG A 278 14.36 -0.15 8.67
C ARG A 278 15.62 -0.75 9.29
N TYR A 279 16.53 0.11 9.70
CA TYR A 279 17.81 -0.26 10.31
C TYR A 279 17.69 -0.27 11.83
N ASN A 280 17.95 -1.41 12.44
CA ASN A 280 17.95 -1.58 13.89
C ASN A 280 19.31 -2.10 14.35
N PHE A 281 19.73 -1.76 15.56
CA PHE A 281 20.92 -2.37 16.14
C PHE A 281 20.60 -3.82 16.53
N SER A 282 21.30 -4.77 15.93
CA SER A 282 21.19 -6.18 16.25
C SER A 282 22.19 -6.54 17.34
N LEU A 283 21.72 -7.11 18.46
CA LEU A 283 22.61 -7.59 19.52
C LEU A 283 23.42 -8.81 19.08
N ASP A 284 22.87 -9.61 18.17
CA ASP A 284 23.52 -10.82 17.67
C ASP A 284 24.65 -10.48 16.69
N ASP A 285 24.43 -9.48 15.83
CA ASP A 285 25.42 -9.01 14.85
C ASP A 285 26.37 -7.93 15.42
N LEU A 286 26.00 -7.35 16.57
CA LEU A 286 26.67 -6.20 17.18
C LEU A 286 26.83 -5.01 16.21
N ASP A 287 25.88 -4.85 15.29
CA ASP A 287 25.91 -3.84 14.21
C ASP A 287 24.50 -3.33 13.88
N VAL A 288 24.42 -2.24 13.11
CA VAL A 288 23.18 -1.67 12.58
C VAL A 288 22.80 -2.41 11.30
N VAL A 289 21.74 -3.22 11.37
CA VAL A 289 21.33 -4.12 10.29
C VAL A 289 19.84 -3.92 9.97
N ALA A 290 19.49 -4.06 8.69
CA ALA A 290 18.10 -4.10 8.25
C ALA A 290 17.62 -5.56 8.15
N ASN A 291 17.43 -6.24 9.29
CA ASN A 291 17.11 -7.67 9.35
C ASN A 291 15.87 -8.04 8.53
N GLY A 292 14.78 -7.29 8.66
CA GLY A 292 13.58 -7.53 7.85
C GLY A 292 13.84 -7.44 6.34
N TYR A 293 14.72 -6.54 5.91
CA TYR A 293 15.12 -6.44 4.50
C TYR A 293 15.97 -7.62 4.05
N LEU A 294 16.94 -8.05 4.87
CA LEU A 294 17.77 -9.22 4.57
C LEU A 294 16.92 -10.49 4.46
N HIS A 295 15.97 -10.66 5.39
CA HIS A 295 15.03 -11.77 5.39
C HIS A 295 14.14 -11.76 4.15
N PHE A 296 13.54 -10.61 3.80
CA PHE A 296 12.82 -10.42 2.53
C PHE A 296 13.66 -10.80 1.31
N ARG A 297 14.93 -10.36 1.26
CA ARG A 297 15.83 -10.66 0.15
C ARG A 297 16.16 -12.15 0.01
N SER A 298 16.11 -12.92 1.10
CA SER A 298 16.33 -14.37 1.05
C SER A 298 15.28 -15.12 0.22
N PHE A 299 14.09 -14.54 0.04
CA PHE A 299 13.03 -15.11 -0.81
C PHE A 299 13.23 -14.86 -2.31
N LEU A 300 14.13 -13.96 -2.69
CA LEU A 300 14.29 -13.50 -4.07
C LEU A 300 15.62 -13.99 -4.65
N ARG A 301 15.58 -14.49 -5.90
CA ARG A 301 16.78 -14.53 -6.75
C ARG A 301 16.83 -13.29 -7.62
N ASP A 302 18.03 -12.85 -7.97
CA ASP A 302 18.18 -11.74 -8.90
C ASP A 302 17.98 -12.20 -10.35
N LYS A 303 17.27 -11.39 -11.13
CA LYS A 303 16.99 -11.67 -12.55
C LYS A 303 18.27 -11.87 -13.38
N GLU A 304 19.37 -11.24 -12.97
CA GLU A 304 20.69 -11.29 -13.63
C GLU A 304 21.41 -12.63 -13.41
N GLU A 305 21.09 -13.35 -12.33
CA GLU A 305 21.68 -14.66 -11.99
C GLU A 305 21.00 -15.84 -12.70
N CYS A 306 20.01 -15.58 -13.57
CA CYS A 306 19.30 -16.59 -14.36
C CYS A 306 20.15 -17.33 -15.42
N SER A 307 21.48 -17.25 -15.33
CA SER A 307 22.39 -17.96 -16.22
C SER A 307 23.09 -19.13 -15.48
N TRP A 308 22.58 -20.33 -15.78
CA TRP A 308 23.18 -21.66 -15.54
C TRP A 308 22.88 -22.38 -14.21
N HIS A 309 22.26 -23.57 -14.35
CA HIS A 309 22.03 -24.63 -13.37
C HIS A 309 21.05 -24.31 -12.22
N GLY A 310 19.75 -24.47 -12.47
CA GLY A 310 18.74 -24.46 -11.41
C GLY A 310 18.89 -25.67 -10.50
N ASP A 311 19.41 -25.44 -9.30
CA ASP A 311 19.25 -26.34 -8.17
C ASP A 311 17.79 -26.28 -7.68
N ALA A 312 17.23 -27.41 -7.27
CA ALA A 312 15.86 -27.50 -6.74
C ALA A 312 15.66 -26.66 -5.47
N SER A 313 16.75 -26.17 -4.85
CA SER A 313 16.77 -25.32 -3.67
C SER A 313 16.73 -23.80 -3.95
N SER A 314 16.69 -23.36 -5.22
CA SER A 314 16.69 -21.92 -5.53
C SER A 314 15.32 -21.26 -5.24
N PRO A 315 15.26 -20.01 -4.73
CA PRO A 315 13.99 -19.35 -4.43
C PRO A 315 13.08 -19.25 -5.67
N CYS A 316 11.81 -19.62 -5.53
CA CYS A 316 10.85 -19.60 -6.66
C CYS A 316 10.53 -18.18 -7.16
N PHE A 317 10.83 -17.15 -6.37
CA PHE A 317 10.62 -15.76 -6.76
C PHE A 317 11.86 -15.16 -7.42
N VAL A 318 11.63 -14.41 -8.48
CA VAL A 318 12.64 -13.60 -9.17
C VAL A 318 12.32 -12.14 -8.91
N GLY A 319 13.28 -11.42 -8.32
CA GLY A 319 13.17 -10.00 -8.02
C GLY A 319 13.94 -9.12 -9.00
N GLU A 320 13.36 -7.98 -9.35
CA GLU A 320 13.98 -6.90 -10.11
C GLU A 320 13.70 -5.58 -9.40
N ARG A 321 14.75 -4.90 -8.93
CA ARG A 321 14.62 -3.59 -8.29
C ARG A 321 14.37 -2.53 -9.34
N ILE A 322 13.33 -1.72 -9.14
CA ILE A 322 12.97 -0.61 -10.03
C ILE A 322 13.79 0.62 -9.67
N ASP A 323 14.35 1.28 -10.68
CA ASP A 323 15.04 2.55 -10.50
C ASP A 323 14.03 3.70 -10.28
N LEU A 324 13.91 4.13 -9.04
CA LEU A 324 13.02 5.24 -8.64
C LEU A 324 13.40 6.58 -9.29
N ALA A 325 14.63 6.74 -9.80
CA ALA A 325 15.02 7.95 -10.53
C ALA A 325 14.27 8.09 -11.86
N LEU A 326 13.76 6.98 -12.41
CA LEU A 326 12.94 6.97 -13.63
C LEU A 326 11.46 7.25 -13.37
N ILE A 327 11.03 7.21 -12.10
CA ILE A 327 9.64 7.38 -11.70
C ILE A 327 9.47 8.81 -11.17
N PRO A 328 8.70 9.70 -11.84
CA PRO A 328 8.39 11.01 -11.31
C PRO A 328 7.70 10.90 -9.94
N GLN A 329 7.92 11.89 -9.08
CA GLN A 329 7.13 12.04 -7.85
C GLN A 329 5.84 12.78 -8.19
N TYR A 330 4.70 12.12 -8.02
CA TYR A 330 3.38 12.66 -8.32
C TYR A 330 2.73 13.27 -7.08
N VAL A 331 2.82 12.59 -5.93
CA VAL A 331 2.29 13.08 -4.65
C VAL A 331 3.21 14.17 -4.08
N CYS A 332 2.63 15.33 -3.79
CA CYS A 332 3.39 16.54 -3.44
C CYS A 332 3.84 16.57 -1.98
N GLU A 333 3.08 15.96 -1.07
CA GLU A 333 3.20 16.18 0.37
C GLU A 333 4.08 15.17 1.11
N TYR A 334 5.07 14.58 0.43
CA TYR A 334 6.06 13.72 1.08
C TYR A 334 7.42 13.82 0.39
N GLU A 335 8.47 13.36 1.05
CA GLU A 335 9.81 13.29 0.48
C GLU A 335 10.26 11.84 0.39
N ARG A 336 10.80 11.46 -0.77
CA ARG A 336 11.39 10.13 -0.96
C ARG A 336 12.70 10.01 -0.19
N GLY A 337 12.73 9.09 0.77
CA GLY A 337 13.95 8.65 1.43
C GLY A 337 14.85 7.83 0.51
N LYS A 338 16.16 7.81 0.80
CA LYS A 338 17.16 6.99 0.11
C LYS A 338 16.96 5.48 0.31
N ASP A 339 16.23 5.13 1.35
CA ASP A 339 16.03 3.76 1.83
C ASP A 339 14.72 3.14 1.29
N LEU A 340 13.97 3.89 0.48
CA LEU A 340 12.78 3.42 -0.22
C LEU A 340 13.17 2.64 -1.48
N GLU A 341 12.59 1.46 -1.65
CA GLU A 341 12.75 0.63 -2.84
C GLU A 341 11.39 0.13 -3.34
N ILE A 342 11.28 -0.06 -4.67
CA ILE A 342 10.21 -0.84 -5.29
C ILE A 342 10.84 -2.06 -5.95
N TRP A 343 10.25 -3.22 -5.69
CA TRP A 343 10.63 -4.48 -6.29
C TRP A 343 9.52 -5.01 -7.17
N LYS A 344 9.86 -5.35 -8.41
CA LYS A 344 9.03 -6.19 -9.29
C LYS A 344 9.39 -7.64 -9.02
N ILE A 345 8.40 -8.43 -8.62
CA ILE A 345 8.56 -9.83 -8.23
C ILE A 345 7.69 -10.70 -9.14
N THR A 346 8.28 -11.73 -9.73
CA THR A 346 7.60 -12.74 -10.55
C THR A 346 7.88 -14.13 -10.00
N TYR A 347 6.93 -15.04 -10.15
CA TYR A 347 7.05 -16.43 -9.72
C TYR A 347 7.47 -17.34 -10.86
N VAL A 348 8.46 -18.22 -10.60
CA VAL A 348 8.89 -19.27 -11.53
C VAL A 348 8.57 -20.61 -10.88
N ALA A 349 7.52 -21.27 -11.38
CA ALA A 349 7.15 -22.59 -10.90
C ALA A 349 8.32 -23.58 -11.08
N SER A 350 8.66 -24.27 -9.99
CA SER A 350 9.57 -25.40 -10.04
C SER A 350 9.01 -26.45 -11.00
N ARG A 351 9.76 -26.77 -12.06
CA ARG A 351 9.44 -27.91 -12.94
C ARG A 351 9.70 -29.21 -12.19
N ASN A 352 8.80 -29.61 -11.30
CA ASN A 352 8.76 -30.96 -10.75
C ASN A 352 7.37 -31.59 -10.90
N SER A 353 7.35 -32.68 -11.68
CA SER A 353 6.31 -33.71 -11.86
C SER A 353 4.99 -33.32 -12.56
N SER A 354 5.08 -32.98 -13.84
CA SER A 354 4.12 -33.53 -14.81
C SER A 354 4.57 -34.95 -15.17
N SER A 355 4.18 -35.96 -14.37
CA SER A 355 4.21 -37.39 -14.73
C SER A 355 3.40 -38.21 -13.71
N THR A 356 2.09 -38.35 -13.89
CA THR A 356 1.38 -39.62 -14.16
C THR A 356 -0.12 -39.38 -14.22
#